data_AF-A0A6P0VVU5-F1
#
_entry.id   AF-A0A6P0VVU5-F1
#
_cell.length_a   1.000
_cell.length_b   1.000
_cell.length_c   1.000
_cell.angle_alpha   90.00
_cell.angle_beta   90.00
_cell.angle_gamma   90.00
#
_symmetry.space_group_name_H-M   'P 1'
#
loop_
_entity.id
_entity.type
_entity.pdbx_description
1 polymer ?
#
loop_
_entity_poly.entity_id
_entity_poly.type
_entity_poly.pdbx_seq_one_letter_code
_entity_poly.pdbx_strand_id
1 'polypeptide(L)'
;MDIVIIIAEVCILISVTILLNWVLGILVNKLTTLGKFTEYTQPFIRQHKTIQKIVTLSGVLLCLITIGVNGFIIYQGRSVQEFQLNLLQLIPPQFWSNLAISTLKSVMIVLLVKLSLPRVNIFIDQLSIRAQNYDDVDANDESVAEFFEYLKNNLNIIIWITAGILLIQFFPIPDIIQNYLYIPLKIYLAITMGFLVIKAISIGIDTLDHFSTQYSDARHPLRLYERFRDLILLLQKFLQYIIYVSIATLVFEEIEFISWLTTYTNIITEVIVVIFISQALIQGSYFFLEELVLKPKNLTEEQKKRRHTLIPLAKSLLKYLVYFCAAISILKLLSIDPGPILAGAGILGLALGLGAQALIN
;
A
#
# COMPACT_ATOMS: atom_id res chain seq x y z
N MET A 1 -4.23 53.22 -31.33
CA MET A 1 -4.58 52.60 -30.02
C MET A 1 -4.53 51.08 -30.10
N ASP A 2 -4.97 50.48 -31.22
CA ASP A 2 -5.08 49.02 -31.40
C ASP A 2 -3.75 48.25 -31.24
N ILE A 3 -2.63 48.81 -31.70
CA ILE A 3 -1.30 48.17 -31.53
C ILE A 3 -0.92 48.02 -30.06
N VAL A 4 -1.25 49.00 -29.21
CA VAL A 4 -0.97 48.95 -27.77
C VAL A 4 -1.82 47.87 -27.08
N ILE A 5 -3.06 47.71 -27.54
CA ILE A 5 -4.00 46.69 -27.04
C ILE A 5 -3.50 45.28 -27.41
N ILE A 6 -3.03 45.07 -28.64
CA ILE A 6 -2.45 43.80 -29.08
C ILE A 6 -1.19 43.46 -28.25
N ILE A 7 -0.32 44.44 -28.01
CA ILE A 7 0.88 44.25 -27.18
C ILE A 7 0.49 43.85 -25.76
N ALA A 8 -0.50 44.51 -25.15
CA ALA A 8 -0.97 44.19 -23.81
C ALA A 8 -1.56 42.77 -23.72
N GLU A 9 -2.34 42.35 -24.72
CA GLU A 9 -2.94 41.02 -24.78
C GLU A 9 -1.89 39.90 -24.90
N VAL A 10 -0.89 40.10 -25.77
CA VAL A 10 0.24 39.17 -25.92
C VAL A 10 1.07 39.13 -24.64
N CYS A 11 1.29 40.26 -23.95
CA CYS A 11 1.97 40.29 -22.66
C CYS A 11 1.21 39.50 -21.57
N ILE A 12 -0.12 39.59 -21.54
CA ILE A 12 -0.95 38.81 -20.59
C ILE A 12 -0.85 37.31 -20.89
N LEU A 13 -0.97 36.91 -22.17
CA LEU A 13 -0.86 35.50 -22.56
C LEU A 13 0.52 34.91 -22.23
N ILE A 14 1.58 35.68 -22.46
CA ILE A 14 2.95 35.29 -22.06
C ILE A 14 3.04 35.13 -20.54
N SER A 15 2.50 36.08 -19.78
CA SER A 15 2.50 36.03 -18.31
C SER A 15 1.75 34.81 -17.76
N VAL A 16 0.55 34.53 -18.29
CA VAL A 16 -0.24 33.35 -17.92
C VAL A 16 0.51 32.06 -18.24
N THR A 17 1.12 31.97 -19.43
CA THR A 17 1.88 30.77 -19.84
C THR A 17 3.10 30.54 -18.95
N ILE A 18 3.81 31.61 -18.56
CA ILE A 18 4.95 31.54 -17.63
C ILE A 18 4.48 31.08 -16.26
N LEU A 19 3.37 31.63 -15.75
CA LEU A 19 2.82 31.29 -14.44
C LEU A 19 2.35 29.83 -14.39
N LEU A 20 1.70 29.34 -15.45
CA LEU A 20 1.27 27.95 -15.58
C LEU A 20 2.47 26.99 -15.55
N ASN A 21 3.55 27.32 -16.29
CA ASN A 21 4.80 26.56 -16.25
C ASN A 21 5.48 26.57 -14.88
N TRP A 22 5.43 27.70 -14.18
CA TRP A 22 6.00 27.83 -12.84
C TRP A 22 5.25 26.96 -11.83
N VAL A 23 3.91 26.98 -11.85
CA VAL A 23 3.06 26.14 -11.00
C VAL A 23 3.30 24.65 -11.27
N LEU A 24 3.34 24.25 -12.56
CA LEU A 24 3.66 22.87 -12.94
C LEU A 24 5.05 22.44 -12.41
N GLY A 25 6.04 23.34 -12.50
CA GLY A 25 7.38 23.10 -11.97
C GLY A 25 7.39 22.86 -10.47
N ILE A 26 6.62 23.64 -9.69
CA ILE A 26 6.53 23.45 -8.23
C ILE A 26 5.92 22.09 -7.88
N LEU A 27 4.82 21.73 -8.55
CA LEU A 27 4.12 20.47 -8.30
C LEU A 27 5.03 19.27 -8.60
N VAL A 28 5.73 19.29 -9.73
CA VAL A 28 6.63 18.21 -10.11
C VAL A 28 7.86 18.14 -9.22
N ASN A 29 8.48 19.27 -8.88
CA ASN A 29 9.66 19.27 -8.02
C ASN A 29 9.35 18.77 -6.60
N LYS A 30 8.10 18.97 -6.15
CA LYS A 30 7.65 18.43 -4.86
C LYS A 30 7.34 16.93 -4.93
N LEU A 31 6.75 16.47 -6.03
CA LEU A 31 6.55 15.04 -6.29
C LEU A 31 7.88 14.27 -6.41
N THR A 32 8.91 14.86 -7.03
CA THR A 32 10.24 14.23 -7.16
C THR A 32 11.03 14.22 -5.86
N THR A 33 10.84 15.21 -4.99
CA THR A 33 11.49 15.24 -3.66
C THR A 33 10.81 14.33 -2.64
N LEU A 34 9.57 13.90 -2.91
CA LEU A 34 8.79 13.03 -2.03
C LEU A 34 8.98 11.53 -2.28
N GLY A 35 9.80 11.10 -3.25
CA GLY A 35 10.00 9.69 -3.58
C GLY A 35 11.45 9.21 -3.48
N LYS A 36 11.71 8.11 -2.75
CA LYS A 36 12.89 7.21 -2.90
C LYS A 36 12.89 6.49 -4.28
N PHE A 37 12.42 7.14 -5.35
CA PHE A 37 12.26 6.59 -6.69
C PHE A 37 13.37 7.08 -7.64
N THR A 38 14.61 7.10 -7.18
CA THR A 38 15.76 7.55 -7.98
C THR A 38 15.92 6.76 -9.29
N GLU A 39 15.49 5.50 -9.36
CA GLU A 39 15.57 4.69 -10.59
C GLU A 39 14.47 4.95 -11.63
N TYR A 40 13.31 5.50 -11.25
CA TYR A 40 12.20 5.80 -12.18
C TYR A 40 12.01 7.30 -12.47
N THR A 41 12.86 8.16 -11.90
CA THR A 41 12.78 9.63 -12.09
C THR A 41 13.09 10.09 -13.51
N GLN A 42 13.98 9.42 -14.24
CA GLN A 42 14.39 9.82 -15.60
C GLN A 42 13.23 9.87 -16.61
N PRO A 43 12.38 8.82 -16.77
CA PRO A 43 11.23 8.89 -17.67
C PRO A 43 10.19 9.93 -17.23
N PHE A 44 9.97 10.11 -15.92
CA PHE A 44 9.03 11.11 -15.39
C PHE A 44 9.51 12.56 -15.63
N ILE A 45 10.80 12.84 -15.41
CA ILE A 45 11.42 14.14 -15.73
C ILE A 45 11.36 14.40 -17.25
N ARG A 46 11.55 13.36 -18.08
CA ARG A 46 11.44 13.47 -19.54
C ARG A 46 10.01 13.79 -19.97
N GLN A 47 9.01 13.12 -19.39
CA GLN A 47 7.59 13.41 -19.63
C GLN A 47 7.21 14.82 -19.17
N HIS A 48 7.70 15.28 -18.02
CA HIS A 48 7.48 16.65 -17.56
C HIS A 48 8.08 17.70 -18.52
N LYS A 49 9.31 17.49 -19.00
CA LYS A 49 9.91 18.37 -20.02
C LYS A 49 9.08 18.38 -21.32
N THR A 50 8.47 17.26 -21.68
CA THR A 50 7.54 17.20 -22.82
C THR A 50 6.26 17.99 -22.53
N ILE A 51 5.66 17.86 -21.35
CA ILE A 51 4.47 18.63 -20.94
C ILE A 51 4.77 20.13 -20.92
N GLN A 52 5.88 20.57 -20.32
CA GLN A 52 6.29 21.97 -20.32
C GLN A 52 6.50 22.49 -21.75
N LYS A 53 7.12 21.70 -22.63
CA LYS A 53 7.28 22.05 -24.06
C LYS A 53 5.94 22.17 -24.77
N ILE A 54 4.97 21.30 -24.48
CA ILE A 54 3.62 21.37 -25.05
C ILE A 54 2.92 22.64 -24.56
N VAL A 55 3.01 22.96 -23.26
CA VAL A 55 2.41 24.17 -22.68
C VAL A 55 3.04 25.44 -23.26
N THR A 56 4.37 25.50 -23.42
CA THR A 56 5.02 26.64 -24.09
C THR A 56 4.65 26.73 -25.56
N LEU A 57 4.63 25.60 -26.29
CA LEU A 57 4.21 25.57 -27.70
C LEU A 57 2.77 26.04 -27.86
N SER A 58 1.85 25.58 -27.01
CA SER A 58 0.46 26.03 -27.05
C SER A 58 0.34 27.52 -26.71
N GLY A 59 1.12 28.03 -25.76
CA GLY A 59 1.14 29.45 -25.42
C GLY A 59 1.67 30.32 -26.56
N VAL A 60 2.74 29.89 -27.23
CA VAL A 60 3.30 30.57 -28.42
C VAL A 60 2.31 30.53 -29.59
N LEU A 61 1.69 29.36 -29.84
CA LEU A 61 0.66 29.20 -30.86
C LEU A 61 -0.53 30.13 -30.61
N LEU A 62 -0.99 30.19 -29.36
CA LEU A 62 -2.05 31.11 -28.94
C LEU A 62 -1.65 32.56 -29.25
N CYS A 63 -0.45 33.00 -28.84
CA CYS A 63 0.04 34.36 -29.14
C CYS A 63 0.08 34.65 -30.65
N LEU A 64 0.55 33.71 -31.47
CA LEU A 64 0.58 33.85 -32.93
C LEU A 64 -0.82 33.95 -33.53
N ILE A 65 -1.77 33.15 -33.04
CA ILE A 65 -3.18 33.22 -33.43
C ILE A 65 -3.76 34.57 -33.05
N THR A 66 -3.51 35.07 -31.84
CA THR A 66 -4.02 36.38 -31.39
C THR A 66 -3.48 37.51 -32.26
N ILE A 67 -2.18 37.50 -32.56
CA ILE A 67 -1.55 38.49 -33.46
C ILE A 67 -2.13 38.39 -34.87
N GLY A 68 -2.31 37.18 -35.40
CA GLY A 68 -2.85 36.94 -36.74
C GLY A 68 -4.31 37.39 -36.88
N VAL A 69 -5.16 37.03 -35.91
CA VAL A 69 -6.57 37.43 -35.86
C VAL A 69 -6.69 38.94 -35.73
N ASN A 70 -5.96 39.55 -34.79
CA ASN A 70 -5.97 41.01 -34.60
C ASN A 70 -5.41 41.76 -35.82
N GLY A 71 -4.38 41.22 -36.48
CA GLY A 71 -3.84 41.78 -37.73
C GLY A 71 -4.82 41.70 -38.90
N PHE A 72 -5.57 40.60 -39.02
CA PHE A 72 -6.61 40.45 -40.03
C PHE A 72 -7.79 41.42 -39.81
N ILE A 73 -8.15 41.69 -38.56
CA ILE A 73 -9.19 42.66 -38.20
C ILE A 73 -8.78 44.09 -38.57
N ILE A 74 -7.52 44.46 -38.32
CA ILE A 74 -6.97 45.76 -38.74
C ILE A 74 -6.97 45.87 -40.28
N TYR A 75 -6.63 44.79 -40.99
CA TYR A 75 -6.66 44.76 -42.47
C TYR A 75 -8.07 44.97 -43.04
N GLN A 76 -9.12 44.49 -42.34
CA GLN A 76 -10.52 44.74 -42.70
C GLN A 76 -11.02 46.15 -42.35
N GLY A 77 -10.18 47.00 -41.76
CA GLY A 77 -10.56 48.36 -41.35
C GLY A 77 -11.50 48.42 -40.14
N ARG A 78 -11.62 47.33 -39.37
CA ARG A 78 -12.40 47.30 -38.11
C ARG A 78 -11.51 47.64 -36.93
N SER A 79 -12.08 48.26 -35.90
CA SER A 79 -11.35 48.52 -34.65
C SER A 79 -11.17 47.22 -33.85
N VAL A 80 -9.96 46.97 -33.33
CA VAL A 80 -9.67 45.76 -32.55
C VAL A 80 -10.43 45.79 -31.23
N GLN A 81 -10.61 46.99 -30.69
CA GLN A 81 -11.33 47.23 -29.45
C GLN A 81 -12.83 46.84 -29.52
N GLU A 82 -13.55 47.17 -30.60
CA GLU A 82 -14.96 46.76 -30.76
C GLU A 82 -15.09 45.25 -30.96
N PHE A 83 -14.14 44.63 -31.67
CA PHE A 83 -14.12 43.17 -31.83
C PHE A 83 -13.90 42.46 -30.49
N GLN A 84 -12.93 42.91 -29.69
CA GLN A 84 -12.65 42.35 -28.37
C GLN A 84 -13.81 42.57 -27.38
N LEU A 85 -14.45 43.75 -27.38
CA LEU A 85 -15.61 44.01 -26.55
C LEU A 85 -16.78 43.09 -26.90
N ASN A 86 -17.02 42.84 -28.19
CA ASN A 86 -18.01 41.86 -28.63
C ASN A 86 -17.65 40.44 -28.16
N LEU A 87 -16.37 40.04 -28.25
CA LEU A 87 -15.88 38.74 -27.80
C LEU A 87 -16.00 38.55 -26.28
N LEU A 88 -15.74 39.61 -25.51
CA LEU A 88 -15.93 39.64 -24.06
C LEU A 88 -17.41 39.55 -23.67
N GLN A 89 -18.29 40.18 -24.44
CA GLN A 89 -19.75 40.10 -24.23
C GLN A 89 -20.33 38.73 -24.61
N LEU A 90 -19.67 37.99 -25.50
CA LEU A 90 -20.00 36.59 -25.83
C LEU A 90 -19.68 35.63 -24.68
N ILE A 91 -18.77 35.98 -23.76
CA ILE A 91 -18.45 35.17 -22.59
C ILE A 91 -19.45 35.46 -21.48
N PRO A 92 -20.17 34.45 -20.95
CA PRO A 92 -21.13 34.67 -19.87
C PRO A 92 -20.45 35.32 -18.65
N PRO A 93 -21.07 36.32 -18.00
CA PRO A 93 -20.50 36.94 -16.79
C PRO A 93 -20.24 35.92 -15.67
N GLN A 94 -21.00 34.81 -15.67
CA GLN A 94 -20.81 33.68 -14.75
C GLN A 94 -19.41 33.06 -14.86
N PHE A 95 -18.81 33.04 -16.06
CA PHE A 95 -17.47 32.49 -16.29
C PHE A 95 -16.41 33.22 -15.45
N TRP A 96 -16.42 34.55 -15.46
CA TRP A 96 -15.47 35.37 -14.72
C TRP A 96 -15.61 35.20 -13.21
N SER A 97 -16.86 35.13 -12.72
CA SER A 97 -17.13 34.86 -11.31
C SER A 97 -16.62 33.47 -10.88
N ASN A 98 -16.86 32.44 -11.70
CA ASN A 98 -16.40 31.09 -11.45
C ASN A 98 -14.87 31.00 -11.46
N LEU A 99 -14.21 31.64 -12.43
CA LEU A 99 -12.75 31.68 -12.52
C LEU A 99 -12.13 32.36 -11.29
N ALA A 100 -12.68 33.50 -10.85
CA ALA A 100 -12.22 34.20 -9.65
C ALA A 100 -12.41 33.35 -8.38
N ILE A 101 -13.55 32.67 -8.25
CA ILE A 101 -13.82 31.77 -7.12
C ILE A 101 -12.86 30.56 -7.14
N SER A 102 -12.65 29.93 -8.29
CA SER A 102 -11.78 28.76 -8.43
C SER A 102 -10.31 29.08 -8.16
N THR A 103 -9.84 30.26 -8.61
CA THR A 103 -8.48 30.73 -8.31
C THR A 103 -8.31 31.03 -6.82
N LEU A 104 -9.28 31.69 -6.18
CA LEU A 104 -9.26 31.94 -4.74
C LEU A 104 -9.26 30.64 -3.92
N LYS A 105 -10.16 29.70 -4.24
CA LYS A 105 -10.20 28.37 -3.61
C LYS A 105 -8.87 27.62 -3.77
N SER A 106 -8.24 27.73 -4.94
CA SER A 106 -6.95 27.10 -5.23
C SER A 106 -5.84 27.62 -4.31
N VAL A 107 -5.73 28.95 -4.19
CA VAL A 107 -4.76 29.58 -3.29
C VAL A 107 -5.03 29.19 -1.83
N MET A 108 -6.31 29.16 -1.42
CA MET A 108 -6.71 28.81 -0.07
C MET A 108 -6.32 27.37 0.31
N ILE A 109 -6.52 26.39 -0.59
CA ILE A 109 -6.12 24.99 -0.35
C ILE A 109 -4.60 24.88 -0.16
N VAL A 110 -3.81 25.48 -1.05
CA VAL A 110 -2.35 25.40 -0.98
C VAL A 110 -1.83 26.04 0.31
N LEU A 111 -2.41 27.17 0.71
CA LEU A 111 -2.07 27.85 1.95
C LEU A 111 -2.46 27.00 3.17
N LEU A 112 -3.67 26.42 3.17
CA LEU A 112 -4.14 25.53 4.23
C LEU A 112 -3.19 24.33 4.42
N VAL A 113 -2.81 23.66 3.34
CA VAL A 113 -1.86 22.53 3.36
C VAL A 113 -0.50 22.96 3.89
N LYS A 114 0.04 24.10 3.42
CA LYS A 114 1.34 24.62 3.86
C LYS A 114 1.33 24.99 5.35
N LEU A 115 0.18 25.43 5.88
CA LEU A 115 0.02 25.82 7.28
C LEU A 115 -0.26 24.60 8.19
N SER A 116 -0.99 23.59 7.71
CA SER A 116 -1.37 22.43 8.50
C SER A 116 -0.25 21.38 8.60
N LEU A 117 0.44 21.09 7.51
CA LEU A 117 1.45 20.03 7.46
C LEU A 117 2.56 20.16 8.51
N PRO A 118 3.18 21.34 8.74
CA PRO A 118 4.21 21.48 9.77
C PRO A 118 3.69 21.14 11.16
N ARG A 119 2.44 21.50 11.48
CA ARG A 119 1.82 21.21 12.79
C ARG A 119 1.56 19.72 12.95
N VAL A 120 1.05 19.06 11.91
CA VAL A 120 0.84 17.61 11.90
C VAL A 120 2.17 16.88 12.06
N ASN A 121 3.22 17.30 11.34
CA ASN A 121 4.53 16.67 11.42
C ASN A 121 5.15 16.80 12.83
N ILE A 122 5.07 17.99 13.45
CA ILE A 122 5.50 18.19 14.84
C ILE A 122 4.74 17.28 15.80
N PHE A 123 3.42 17.17 15.62
CA PHE A 123 2.59 16.30 16.45
C PHE A 123 2.96 14.82 16.29
N ILE A 124 3.21 14.36 15.06
CA ILE A 124 3.66 12.99 14.79
C ILE A 124 5.03 12.73 15.42
N ASP A 125 5.97 13.67 15.32
CA ASP A 125 7.29 13.56 15.94
C ASP A 125 7.20 13.50 17.48
N GLN A 126 6.29 14.28 18.08
CA GLN A 126 6.00 14.19 19.52
C GLN A 126 5.40 12.84 19.92
N LEU A 127 4.49 12.29 19.11
CA LEU A 127 3.94 10.95 19.34
C LEU A 127 5.02 9.86 19.22
N SER A 128 5.94 9.99 18.26
CA SER A 128 7.08 9.08 18.11
C SER A 128 7.94 9.04 19.38
N ILE A 129 8.35 10.21 19.87
CA ILE A 129 9.14 10.32 21.12
C ILE A 129 8.36 9.77 22.31
N ARG A 130 7.05 10.03 22.38
CA ARG A 130 6.22 9.54 23.48
C ARG A 130 6.04 8.02 23.44
N ALA A 131 5.94 7.43 22.25
CA ALA A 131 5.80 5.99 22.08
C ALA A 131 7.09 5.24 22.44
N GLN A 132 8.25 5.76 22.05
CA GLN A 132 9.57 5.20 22.42
C GLN A 132 9.76 5.20 23.95
N ASN A 133 9.46 6.33 24.60
CA ASN A 133 9.61 6.45 26.06
C ASN A 133 8.49 5.79 26.88
N TYR A 134 7.50 5.12 26.26
CA TYR A 134 6.34 4.60 27.00
C TYR A 134 6.64 3.27 27.71
N ASP A 135 7.47 2.42 27.10
CA ASP A 135 7.63 1.03 27.55
C ASP A 135 8.95 0.77 28.32
N ASP A 136 9.85 1.75 28.49
CA ASP A 136 11.23 1.54 28.99
C ASP A 136 11.96 0.39 28.24
N VAL A 137 11.57 0.14 26.98
CA VAL A 137 12.08 -0.93 26.11
C VAL A 137 12.84 -0.32 24.94
N ASP A 138 14.16 -0.16 25.08
CA ASP A 138 15.00 0.39 24.01
C ASP A 138 15.01 -0.48 22.73
N ALA A 139 14.62 -1.76 22.84
CA ALA A 139 14.68 -2.72 21.76
C ALA A 139 13.67 -2.48 20.63
N ASN A 140 12.55 -1.79 20.89
CA ASN A 140 11.54 -1.50 19.88
C ASN A 140 11.65 -0.07 19.32
N ASP A 141 12.54 0.78 19.87
CA ASP A 141 12.64 2.20 19.55
C ASP A 141 12.90 2.46 18.06
N GLU A 142 13.77 1.65 17.44
CA GLU A 142 14.06 1.72 16.01
C GLU A 142 12.81 1.41 15.19
N SER A 143 12.10 0.32 15.50
CA SER A 143 10.86 -0.07 14.83
C SER A 143 9.75 0.97 15.01
N VAL A 144 9.64 1.58 16.20
CA VAL A 144 8.71 2.68 16.49
C VAL A 144 9.07 3.93 15.69
N ALA A 145 10.35 4.32 15.67
CA ALA A 145 10.83 5.46 14.89
C ALA A 145 10.52 5.27 13.38
N GLU A 146 10.84 4.09 12.84
CA GLU A 146 10.59 3.77 11.45
C GLU A 146 9.09 3.83 11.09
N PHE A 147 8.21 3.39 11.99
CA PHE A 147 6.77 3.46 11.80
C PHE A 147 6.29 4.91 11.71
N PHE A 148 6.69 5.75 12.65
CA PHE A 148 6.26 7.15 12.68
C PHE A 148 6.89 7.96 11.55
N GLU A 149 8.13 7.69 11.16
CA GLU A 149 8.75 8.29 9.99
C GLU A 149 8.01 7.90 8.70
N TYR A 150 7.68 6.60 8.55
CA TYR A 150 6.88 6.12 7.43
C TYR A 150 5.49 6.78 7.41
N LEU A 151 4.78 6.82 8.54
CA LEU A 151 3.48 7.48 8.68
C LEU A 151 3.57 8.96 8.28
N LYS A 152 4.54 9.70 8.82
CA LYS A 152 4.77 11.13 8.54
C LYS A 152 4.99 11.37 7.06
N ASN A 153 5.93 10.65 6.45
CA ASN A 153 6.27 10.85 5.03
C ASN A 153 5.09 10.57 4.12
N ASN A 154 4.38 9.45 4.33
CA ASN A 154 3.24 9.08 3.50
C ASN A 154 2.03 10.01 3.73
N LEU A 155 1.75 10.46 4.96
CA LEU A 155 0.70 11.45 5.23
C LEU A 155 0.94 12.77 4.49
N ASN A 156 2.19 13.27 4.48
CA ASN A 156 2.53 14.46 3.71
C ASN A 156 2.20 14.27 2.22
N ILE A 157 2.55 13.10 1.66
CA ILE A 157 2.28 12.78 0.25
C ILE A 157 0.78 12.71 -0.02
N ILE A 158 0.01 11.99 0.80
CA ILE A 158 -1.45 11.86 0.69
C ILE A 158 -2.11 13.24 0.68
N ILE A 159 -1.71 14.12 1.59
CA ILE A 159 -2.27 15.47 1.71
C ILE A 159 -1.95 16.30 0.45
N TRP A 160 -0.73 16.24 -0.08
CA TRP A 160 -0.37 16.94 -1.32
C TRP A 160 -1.09 16.39 -2.56
N ILE A 161 -1.22 15.06 -2.69
CA ILE A 161 -1.98 14.44 -3.79
C ILE A 161 -3.45 14.88 -3.70
N THR A 162 -4.05 14.79 -2.51
CA THR A 162 -5.45 15.20 -2.28
C THR A 162 -5.66 16.68 -2.62
N ALA A 163 -4.72 17.55 -2.21
CA ALA A 163 -4.75 18.96 -2.59
C ALA A 163 -4.68 19.15 -4.10
N GLY A 164 -3.79 18.42 -4.79
CA GLY A 164 -3.69 18.44 -6.25
C GLY A 164 -4.99 18.02 -6.95
N ILE A 165 -5.65 16.98 -6.44
CA ILE A 165 -6.95 16.51 -6.96
C ILE A 165 -8.03 17.60 -6.79
N LEU A 166 -8.10 18.24 -5.62
CA LEU A 166 -9.05 19.32 -5.35
C LEU A 166 -8.80 20.55 -6.24
N LEU A 167 -7.53 20.89 -6.49
CA LEU A 167 -7.15 21.97 -7.40
C LEU A 167 -7.65 21.73 -8.82
N ILE A 168 -7.53 20.48 -9.30
CA ILE A 168 -8.01 20.07 -10.61
C ILE A 168 -9.54 20.20 -10.67
N GLN A 169 -10.25 19.72 -9.66
CA GLN A 169 -11.73 19.78 -9.59
C GLN A 169 -12.34 21.18 -9.55
N PHE A 170 -11.58 22.21 -9.17
CA PHE A 170 -12.09 23.58 -9.21
C PHE A 170 -12.27 24.12 -10.63
N PHE A 171 -11.71 23.45 -11.63
CA PHE A 171 -11.91 23.79 -13.03
C PHE A 171 -13.01 22.92 -13.63
N PRO A 172 -13.77 23.43 -14.62
CA PRO A 172 -14.80 22.67 -15.31
C PRO A 172 -14.14 21.60 -16.17
N ILE A 173 -14.04 20.38 -15.63
CA ILE A 173 -13.44 19.22 -16.29
C ILE A 173 -14.55 18.20 -16.55
N PRO A 174 -14.54 17.50 -17.71
CA PRO A 174 -15.45 16.39 -17.99
C PRO A 174 -15.55 15.39 -16.85
N ASP A 175 -16.77 14.95 -16.52
CA ASP A 175 -17.07 14.03 -15.41
C ASP A 175 -16.26 12.73 -15.48
N ILE A 176 -15.96 12.26 -16.69
CA ILE A 176 -15.11 11.09 -16.94
C ILE A 176 -13.76 11.25 -16.24
N ILE A 177 -13.11 12.41 -16.36
CA ILE A 177 -11.79 12.65 -15.78
C ILE A 177 -11.87 12.71 -14.25
N GLN A 178 -12.99 13.20 -13.69
CA GLN A 178 -13.18 13.27 -12.24
C GLN A 178 -13.22 11.86 -11.60
N ASN A 179 -13.83 10.88 -12.26
CA ASN A 179 -13.94 9.51 -11.76
C ASN A 179 -12.58 8.81 -11.70
N TYR A 180 -11.70 9.03 -12.69
CA TYR A 180 -10.38 8.40 -12.73
C TYR A 180 -9.33 9.11 -11.85
N LEU A 181 -9.60 10.35 -11.42
CA LEU A 181 -8.63 11.18 -10.68
C LEU A 181 -8.30 10.63 -9.28
N TYR A 182 -9.26 9.94 -8.64
CA TYR A 182 -9.09 9.38 -7.29
C TYR A 182 -8.46 7.99 -7.24
N ILE A 183 -8.51 7.23 -8.34
CA ILE A 183 -7.96 5.86 -8.41
C ILE A 183 -6.49 5.80 -7.94
N PRO A 184 -5.56 6.63 -8.44
CA PRO A 184 -4.17 6.57 -7.99
C PRO A 184 -4.00 6.90 -6.50
N LEU A 185 -4.81 7.82 -5.96
CA LEU A 185 -4.80 8.15 -4.53
C LEU A 185 -5.26 6.95 -3.69
N LYS A 186 -6.34 6.28 -4.09
CA LYS A 186 -6.86 5.09 -3.39
C LYS A 186 -5.87 3.93 -3.42
N ILE A 187 -5.25 3.66 -4.57
CA ILE A 187 -4.19 2.64 -4.70
C ILE A 187 -3.03 2.95 -3.75
N TYR A 188 -2.58 4.21 -3.74
CA TYR A 188 -1.51 4.64 -2.85
C TYR A 188 -1.90 4.51 -1.37
N LEU A 189 -3.14 4.84 -1.00
CA LEU A 189 -3.68 4.65 0.34
C LEU A 189 -3.72 3.17 0.75
N ALA A 190 -4.20 2.28 -0.11
CA ALA A 190 -4.24 0.84 0.16
C ALA A 190 -2.84 0.27 0.43
N ILE A 191 -1.86 0.64 -0.40
CA ILE A 191 -0.46 0.21 -0.25
C ILE A 191 0.13 0.76 1.05
N THR A 192 0.01 2.06 1.29
CA THR A 192 0.61 2.71 2.48
C THR A 192 0.00 2.19 3.77
N MET A 193 -1.32 1.99 3.82
CA MET A 193 -1.99 1.42 4.97
C MET A 193 -1.51 -0.01 5.25
N GLY A 194 -1.38 -0.85 4.22
CA GLY A 194 -0.90 -2.22 4.40
C GLY A 194 0.53 -2.30 4.93
N PHE A 195 1.45 -1.49 4.39
CA PHE A 195 2.83 -1.40 4.94
C PHE A 195 2.87 -0.87 6.37
N LEU A 196 1.96 0.04 6.71
CA LEU A 196 1.84 0.58 8.06
C LEU A 196 1.40 -0.51 9.05
N VAL A 197 0.47 -1.38 8.67
CA VAL A 197 0.08 -2.56 9.48
C VAL A 197 1.27 -3.52 9.65
N ILE A 198 2.07 -3.77 8.60
CA ILE A 198 3.27 -4.62 8.69
C ILE A 198 4.27 -4.06 9.71
N LYS A 199 4.53 -2.75 9.67
CA LYS A 199 5.42 -2.09 10.64
C LYS A 199 4.86 -2.15 12.07
N ALA A 200 3.56 -1.95 12.24
CA ALA A 200 2.91 -2.09 13.54
C ALA A 200 3.05 -3.51 14.12
N ILE A 201 2.92 -4.55 13.29
CA ILE A 201 3.16 -5.94 13.69
C ILE A 201 4.62 -6.15 14.12
N SER A 202 5.58 -5.54 13.41
CA SER A 202 7.00 -5.62 13.79
C SER A 202 7.24 -5.05 15.18
N ILE A 203 6.73 -3.84 15.46
CA ILE A 203 6.82 -3.21 16.79
C ILE A 203 6.28 -4.15 17.86
N GLY A 204 5.09 -4.73 17.65
CA GLY A 204 4.49 -5.64 18.61
C GLY A 204 5.35 -6.87 18.90
N ILE A 205 6.05 -7.39 17.90
CA ILE A 205 6.91 -8.56 18.06
C ILE A 205 8.23 -8.20 18.74
N ASP A 206 8.87 -7.10 18.35
CA ASP A 206 10.11 -6.63 18.98
C ASP A 206 9.89 -6.34 20.46
N THR A 207 8.73 -5.75 20.79
CA THR A 207 8.28 -5.50 22.17
C THR A 207 8.10 -6.82 22.94
N LEU A 208 7.43 -7.81 22.35
CA LEU A 208 7.24 -9.12 22.97
C LEU A 208 8.57 -9.88 23.17
N ASP A 209 9.51 -9.77 22.22
CA ASP A 209 10.82 -10.42 22.30
C ASP A 209 11.65 -9.85 23.44
N HIS A 210 11.64 -8.53 23.61
CA HIS A 210 12.30 -7.87 24.73
C HIS A 210 11.69 -8.26 26.08
N PHE A 211 10.36 -8.21 26.21
CA PHE A 211 9.72 -8.63 27.46
C PHE A 211 9.96 -10.10 27.77
N SER A 212 10.09 -10.96 26.76
CA SER A 212 10.48 -12.34 27.01
C SER A 212 11.87 -12.47 27.62
N THR A 213 12.85 -11.68 27.16
CA THR A 213 14.24 -11.79 27.63
C THR A 213 14.43 -11.14 29.01
N GLN A 214 13.73 -10.04 29.29
CA GLN A 214 13.79 -9.34 30.57
C GLN A 214 13.13 -10.13 31.72
N TYR A 215 12.08 -10.90 31.42
CA TYR A 215 11.28 -11.63 32.41
C TYR A 215 11.49 -13.17 32.36
N SER A 216 12.65 -13.66 31.90
CA SER A 216 13.00 -15.11 31.87
C SER A 216 13.09 -15.79 33.25
N ASP A 217 12.68 -15.13 34.33
CA ASP A 217 12.67 -15.68 35.69
C ASP A 217 11.68 -16.86 35.83
N ALA A 218 12.10 -17.90 36.55
CA ALA A 218 11.50 -19.23 36.54
C ALA A 218 10.02 -19.35 36.98
N ARG A 219 9.38 -18.25 37.43
CA ARG A 219 7.97 -18.20 37.88
C ARG A 219 7.06 -17.36 36.99
N HIS A 220 7.56 -16.70 35.93
CA HIS A 220 6.74 -15.81 35.10
C HIS A 220 6.10 -16.55 33.91
N PRO A 221 4.83 -16.28 33.55
CA PRO A 221 4.16 -16.91 32.40
C PRO A 221 4.85 -16.64 31.05
N LEU A 222 5.72 -15.62 30.97
CA LEU A 222 6.47 -15.25 29.77
C LEU A 222 7.52 -16.28 29.32
N ARG A 223 7.89 -17.26 30.17
CA ARG A 223 8.72 -18.40 29.73
C ARG A 223 8.06 -19.25 28.63
N LEU A 224 6.73 -19.21 28.52
CA LEU A 224 6.01 -19.85 27.42
C LEU A 224 6.34 -19.18 26.08
N TYR A 225 6.65 -17.88 26.07
CA TYR A 225 7.05 -17.17 24.85
C TYR A 225 8.32 -17.78 24.26
N GLU A 226 9.39 -18.02 25.03
CA GLU A 226 10.62 -18.64 24.50
C GLU A 226 10.34 -19.97 23.79
N ARG A 227 9.33 -20.71 24.28
CA ARG A 227 8.90 -22.00 23.70
C ARG A 227 8.02 -21.85 22.46
N PHE A 228 7.33 -20.72 22.31
CA PHE A 228 6.48 -20.40 21.15
C PHE A 228 7.10 -19.34 20.22
N ARG A 229 8.32 -18.90 20.48
CA ARG A 229 8.99 -17.83 19.72
C ARG A 229 9.03 -18.15 18.24
N ASP A 230 9.39 -19.39 17.89
CA ASP A 230 9.40 -19.86 16.51
C ASP A 230 8.00 -19.80 15.87
N LEU A 231 6.95 -20.13 16.64
CA LEU A 231 5.56 -20.07 16.16
C LEU A 231 5.07 -18.62 15.97
N ILE A 232 5.47 -17.71 16.86
CA ILE A 232 5.13 -16.28 16.79
C ILE A 232 5.83 -15.64 15.58
N LEU A 233 7.11 -15.94 15.36
CA LEU A 233 7.86 -15.48 14.18
C LEU A 233 7.30 -16.06 12.88
N LEU A 234 6.81 -17.30 12.90
CA LEU A 234 6.11 -17.86 11.75
C LEU A 234 4.77 -17.15 11.52
N LEU A 235 3.96 -16.96 12.56
CA LEU A 235 2.71 -16.20 12.50
C LEU A 235 2.93 -14.81 11.90
N GLN A 236 4.01 -14.12 12.27
CA GLN A 236 4.39 -12.83 11.68
C GLN A 236 4.53 -12.91 10.16
N LYS A 237 5.30 -13.89 9.65
CA LYS A 237 5.52 -14.06 8.22
C LYS A 237 4.20 -14.36 7.48
N PHE A 238 3.35 -15.22 8.06
CA PHE A 238 2.04 -15.52 7.50
C PHE A 238 1.13 -14.28 7.47
N LEU A 239 1.13 -13.49 8.54
CA LEU A 239 0.35 -12.25 8.60
C LEU A 239 0.83 -11.22 7.57
N GLN A 240 2.14 -11.08 7.38
CA GLN A 240 2.72 -10.26 6.31
C GLN A 240 2.26 -10.72 4.92
N TYR A 241 2.29 -12.03 4.64
CA TYR A 241 1.81 -12.55 3.35
C TYR A 241 0.32 -12.28 3.13
N ILE A 242 -0.52 -12.47 4.15
CA ILE A 242 -1.95 -12.16 4.07
C ILE A 242 -2.15 -10.67 3.79
N ILE A 243 -1.39 -9.79 4.44
CA ILE A 243 -1.47 -8.35 4.20
C ILE A 243 -1.04 -8.02 2.77
N TYR A 244 0.04 -8.60 2.25
CA TYR A 244 0.46 -8.36 0.86
C TYR A 244 -0.62 -8.79 -0.15
N VAL A 245 -1.26 -9.94 0.06
CA VAL A 245 -2.36 -10.40 -0.80
C VAL A 245 -3.61 -9.52 -0.64
N SER A 246 -3.87 -9.02 0.57
CA SER A 246 -4.97 -8.08 0.83
C SER A 246 -4.75 -6.75 0.12
N ILE A 247 -3.53 -6.19 0.17
CA ILE A 247 -3.16 -4.99 -0.59
C ILE A 247 -3.38 -5.23 -2.09
N ALA A 248 -2.89 -6.37 -2.62
CA ALA A 248 -3.08 -6.70 -4.03
C ALA A 248 -4.56 -6.79 -4.41
N THR A 249 -5.40 -7.38 -3.55
CA THR A 249 -6.85 -7.49 -3.76
C THR A 249 -7.49 -6.10 -3.83
N LEU A 250 -7.20 -5.22 -2.86
CA LEU A 250 -7.71 -3.84 -2.86
C LEU A 250 -7.27 -3.06 -4.11
N VAL A 251 -6.04 -3.25 -4.58
CA VAL A 251 -5.54 -2.59 -5.80
C VAL A 251 -6.23 -3.13 -7.05
N PHE A 252 -6.49 -4.44 -7.11
CA PHE A 252 -7.18 -5.06 -8.26
C PHE A 252 -8.65 -4.65 -8.34
N GLU A 253 -9.33 -4.49 -7.21
CA GLU A 253 -10.73 -3.99 -7.18
C GLU A 253 -10.87 -2.58 -7.75
N GLU A 254 -9.86 -1.72 -7.57
CA GLU A 254 -9.90 -0.33 -8.05
C GLU A 254 -9.67 -0.18 -9.56
N ILE A 255 -9.19 -1.23 -10.24
CA ILE A 255 -8.90 -1.21 -11.68
C ILE A 255 -9.79 -2.25 -12.40
N GLU A 256 -10.87 -1.79 -13.03
CA GLU A 256 -11.86 -2.65 -13.71
C GLU A 256 -11.23 -3.71 -14.62
N PHE A 257 -10.21 -3.33 -15.39
CA PHE A 257 -9.51 -4.22 -16.33
C PHE A 257 -8.85 -5.45 -15.68
N ILE A 258 -8.39 -5.33 -14.43
CA ILE A 258 -7.71 -6.41 -13.69
C ILE A 258 -8.53 -6.95 -12.52
N SER A 259 -9.76 -6.44 -12.32
CA SER A 259 -10.66 -6.85 -11.23
C SER A 259 -10.92 -8.35 -11.19
N TRP A 260 -10.88 -9.05 -12.34
CA TRP A 260 -11.01 -10.50 -12.43
C TRP A 260 -9.92 -11.26 -11.64
N LEU A 261 -8.76 -10.64 -11.38
CA LEU A 261 -7.68 -11.24 -10.59
C LEU A 261 -8.03 -11.42 -9.11
N THR A 262 -9.04 -10.70 -8.60
CA THR A 262 -9.52 -10.83 -7.20
C THR A 262 -10.01 -12.24 -6.87
N THR A 263 -10.51 -12.98 -7.86
CA THR A 263 -10.88 -14.39 -7.69
C THR A 263 -9.66 -15.23 -7.27
N TYR A 264 -8.50 -14.98 -7.87
CA TYR A 264 -7.27 -15.71 -7.57
C TYR A 264 -6.66 -15.29 -6.24
N THR A 265 -6.78 -14.01 -5.84
CA THR A 265 -6.25 -13.55 -4.55
C THR A 265 -7.00 -14.17 -3.37
N ASN A 266 -8.31 -14.40 -3.50
CA ASN A 266 -9.10 -15.13 -2.50
C ASN A 266 -8.60 -16.58 -2.33
N ILE A 267 -8.40 -17.30 -3.44
CA ILE A 267 -7.85 -18.67 -3.42
C ILE A 267 -6.46 -18.67 -2.77
N ILE A 268 -5.58 -17.74 -3.14
CA ILE A 268 -4.24 -17.62 -2.56
C ILE A 268 -4.31 -17.38 -1.05
N THR A 269 -5.22 -16.52 -0.58
CA THR A 269 -5.41 -16.24 0.85
C THR A 269 -5.81 -17.49 1.61
N GLU A 270 -6.79 -18.25 1.10
CA GLU A 270 -7.23 -19.51 1.71
C GLU A 270 -6.11 -20.55 1.74
N VAL A 271 -5.31 -20.65 0.67
CA VAL A 271 -4.12 -21.54 0.64
C VAL A 271 -3.10 -21.14 1.70
N ILE A 272 -2.80 -19.85 1.86
CA ILE A 272 -1.88 -19.35 2.90
C ILE A 272 -2.40 -19.75 4.30
N VAL A 273 -3.70 -19.61 4.54
CA VAL A 273 -4.34 -20.00 5.82
C VAL A 273 -4.23 -21.51 6.06
N VAL A 274 -4.48 -22.35 5.05
CA VAL A 274 -4.32 -23.81 5.16
C VAL A 274 -2.87 -24.19 5.50
N ILE A 275 -1.89 -23.56 4.85
CA ILE A 275 -0.46 -23.79 5.13
C ILE A 275 -0.13 -23.36 6.56
N PHE A 276 -0.61 -22.20 7.00
CA PHE A 276 -0.41 -21.71 8.37
C PHE A 276 -0.95 -22.69 9.41
N ILE A 277 -2.21 -23.11 9.27
CA ILE A 277 -2.85 -24.08 10.18
C ILE A 277 -2.07 -25.40 10.19
N SER A 278 -1.62 -25.87 9.02
CA SER A 278 -0.85 -27.10 8.91
C SER A 278 0.48 -27.02 9.66
N GLN A 279 1.21 -25.90 9.54
CA GLN A 279 2.45 -25.69 10.28
C GLN A 279 2.21 -25.58 11.79
N ALA A 280 1.16 -24.86 12.20
CA ALA A 280 0.78 -24.73 13.60
C ALA A 280 0.42 -26.10 14.22
N LEU A 281 -0.33 -26.94 13.50
CA LEU A 281 -0.67 -28.30 13.91
C LEU A 281 0.57 -29.19 14.07
N ILE A 282 1.53 -29.13 13.14
CA ILE A 282 2.77 -29.91 13.24
C ILE A 282 3.59 -29.48 14.45
N GLN A 283 3.82 -28.18 14.62
CA GLN A 283 4.59 -27.65 15.75
C GLN A 283 3.92 -27.96 17.09
N GLY A 284 2.61 -27.73 17.19
CA GLY A 284 1.82 -28.08 18.37
C GLY A 284 1.90 -29.58 18.67
N SER A 285 1.78 -30.43 17.66
CA SER A 285 1.88 -31.88 17.84
C SER A 285 3.28 -32.33 18.30
N TYR A 286 4.34 -31.73 17.78
CA TYR A 286 5.70 -32.03 18.22
C TYR A 286 5.91 -31.66 19.69
N PHE A 287 5.40 -30.50 20.09
CA PHE A 287 5.39 -30.05 21.47
C PHE A 287 4.65 -31.05 22.38
N PHE A 288 3.42 -31.45 22.00
CA PHE A 288 2.63 -32.39 22.78
C PHE A 288 3.30 -33.76 22.89
N LEU A 289 3.89 -34.26 21.81
CA LEU A 289 4.62 -35.52 21.80
C LEU A 289 5.83 -35.49 22.74
N GLU A 290 6.61 -34.41 22.76
CA GLU A 290 7.73 -34.27 23.68
C GLU A 290 7.27 -34.14 25.14
N GLU A 291 6.27 -33.32 25.38
CA GLU A 291 5.73 -33.05 26.72
C GLU A 291 5.07 -34.30 27.34
N LEU A 292 4.30 -35.07 26.57
CA LEU A 292 3.61 -36.26 27.08
C LEU A 292 4.53 -37.49 27.17
N VAL A 293 5.48 -37.63 26.24
CA VAL A 293 6.29 -38.85 26.12
C VAL A 293 7.63 -38.75 26.86
N LEU A 294 8.24 -37.57 27.02
CA LEU A 294 9.58 -37.46 27.63
C LEU A 294 9.59 -36.99 29.08
N LYS A 295 8.53 -36.35 29.58
CA LYS A 295 8.48 -35.79 30.95
C LYS A 295 8.18 -36.74 32.13
N PRO A 296 7.69 -38.00 31.97
CA PRO A 296 7.51 -38.87 33.13
C PRO A 296 8.84 -39.14 33.85
N LYS A 297 8.96 -38.74 35.13
CA LYS A 297 10.21 -38.83 35.92
C LYS A 297 10.61 -40.27 36.31
N ASN A 298 9.70 -41.24 36.20
CA ASN A 298 9.90 -42.63 36.63
C ASN A 298 10.06 -43.59 35.42
N LEU A 299 11.00 -43.31 34.53
CA LEU A 299 11.28 -44.17 33.37
C LEU A 299 12.60 -44.91 33.55
N THR A 300 12.57 -46.23 33.38
CA THR A 300 13.78 -47.08 33.31
C THR A 300 14.62 -46.70 32.09
N GLU A 301 15.94 -46.88 32.15
CA GLU A 301 16.87 -46.55 31.05
C GLU A 301 16.50 -47.22 29.71
N GLU A 302 15.93 -48.42 29.74
CA GLU A 302 15.39 -49.10 28.55
C GLU A 302 14.12 -48.42 27.98
N GLN A 303 13.23 -47.94 28.85
CA GLN A 303 12.02 -47.22 28.44
C GLN A 303 12.37 -45.86 27.81
N LYS A 304 13.42 -45.20 28.30
CA LYS A 304 13.95 -43.97 27.69
C LYS A 304 14.52 -44.25 26.30
N LYS A 305 15.38 -45.25 26.13
CA LYS A 305 15.95 -45.64 24.82
C LYS A 305 14.86 -45.99 23.79
N ARG A 306 13.83 -46.74 24.20
CA ARG A 306 12.71 -47.09 23.31
C ARG A 306 11.84 -45.89 22.93
N ARG A 307 11.64 -44.92 23.83
CA ARG A 307 10.92 -43.68 23.51
C ARG A 307 11.71 -42.79 22.55
N HIS A 308 13.03 -42.73 22.69
CA HIS A 308 13.90 -41.98 21.77
C HIS A 308 13.84 -42.45 20.32
N THR A 309 13.54 -43.73 20.07
CA THR A 309 13.37 -44.24 18.71
C THR A 309 11.95 -44.08 18.18
N LEU A 310 10.92 -44.24 19.02
CA LEU A 310 9.51 -44.12 18.61
C LEU A 310 9.05 -42.68 18.36
N ILE A 311 9.59 -41.70 19.09
CA ILE A 311 9.17 -40.29 18.96
C ILE A 311 9.48 -39.73 17.56
N PRO A 312 10.69 -39.86 16.99
CA PRO A 312 10.98 -39.39 15.64
C PRO A 312 10.10 -40.04 14.56
N LEU A 313 9.78 -41.32 14.71
CA LEU A 313 8.87 -42.06 13.84
C LEU A 313 7.44 -41.50 13.91
N ALA A 314 6.91 -41.29 15.12
CA ALA A 314 5.59 -40.69 15.33
C ALA A 314 5.50 -39.26 14.78
N LYS A 315 6.54 -38.43 15.01
CA LYS A 315 6.63 -37.08 14.46
C LYS A 315 6.59 -37.08 12.93
N SER A 316 7.35 -37.98 12.31
CA SER A 316 7.38 -38.11 10.85
C SER A 316 6.02 -38.52 10.31
N LEU A 317 5.38 -39.54 10.91
CA LEU A 317 4.05 -40.00 10.51
C LEU A 317 3.00 -38.88 10.62
N LEU A 318 2.98 -38.15 11.74
CA LEU A 318 2.05 -37.04 11.93
C LEU A 318 2.30 -35.91 10.92
N LYS A 319 3.56 -35.58 10.64
CA LYS A 319 3.92 -34.59 9.61
C LYS A 319 3.38 -34.98 8.23
N TYR A 320 3.54 -36.24 7.82
CA TYR A 320 3.02 -36.71 6.54
C TYR A 320 1.48 -36.69 6.49
N LEU A 321 0.80 -37.07 7.57
CA LEU A 321 -0.66 -36.99 7.64
C LEU A 321 -1.16 -35.55 7.53
N VAL A 322 -0.56 -34.61 8.26
CA VAL A 322 -0.96 -33.19 8.19
C VAL A 322 -0.72 -32.63 6.78
N TYR A 323 0.41 -32.93 6.16
CA TYR A 323 0.67 -32.51 4.77
C TYR A 323 -0.27 -33.14 3.76
N PHE A 324 -0.67 -34.39 3.95
CA PHE A 324 -1.68 -35.04 3.12
C PHE A 324 -3.02 -34.30 3.23
N CYS A 325 -3.50 -34.03 4.45
CA CYS A 325 -4.73 -33.26 4.65
C CYS A 325 -4.65 -31.84 4.07
N ALA A 326 -3.50 -31.17 4.21
CA ALA A 326 -3.25 -29.85 3.64
C ALA A 326 -3.32 -29.89 2.11
N ALA A 327 -2.69 -30.88 1.48
CA ALA A 327 -2.71 -31.06 0.03
C ALA A 327 -4.14 -31.29 -0.48
N ILE A 328 -4.90 -32.18 0.17
CA ILE A 328 -6.32 -32.42 -0.17
C ILE A 328 -7.15 -31.14 -0.05
N SER A 329 -6.93 -30.36 1.01
CA SER A 329 -7.63 -29.09 1.21
C SER A 329 -7.30 -28.10 0.08
N ILE A 330 -6.02 -27.96 -0.27
CA ILE A 330 -5.58 -27.09 -1.37
C ILE A 330 -6.17 -27.53 -2.71
N LEU A 331 -6.21 -28.83 -3.00
CA LEU A 331 -6.85 -29.34 -4.23
C LEU A 331 -8.31 -28.91 -4.33
N LYS A 332 -9.06 -29.00 -3.22
CA LYS A 332 -10.45 -28.54 -3.17
C LYS A 332 -10.56 -27.03 -3.43
N LEU A 333 -9.65 -26.21 -2.90
CA LEU A 333 -9.61 -24.77 -3.16
C LEU A 333 -9.35 -24.45 -4.64
N LEU A 334 -8.56 -25.28 -5.31
CA LEU A 334 -8.31 -25.19 -6.75
C LEU A 334 -9.45 -25.76 -7.61
N SER A 335 -10.61 -26.08 -7.00
CA SER A 335 -11.76 -26.71 -7.66
C SER A 335 -11.43 -28.07 -8.30
N ILE A 336 -10.43 -28.79 -7.76
CA ILE A 336 -10.09 -30.16 -8.15
C ILE A 336 -10.74 -31.11 -7.14
N ASP A 337 -11.53 -32.07 -7.61
CA ASP A 337 -12.19 -33.05 -6.74
C ASP A 337 -11.16 -33.95 -6.04
N PRO A 338 -11.04 -33.92 -4.69
CA PRO A 338 -10.13 -34.80 -3.97
C PRO A 338 -10.66 -36.23 -3.81
N GLY A 339 -11.91 -36.51 -4.20
CA GLY A 339 -12.58 -37.81 -4.03
C GLY A 339 -11.75 -39.03 -4.47
N PRO A 340 -11.18 -39.05 -5.69
CA PRO A 340 -10.35 -40.16 -6.16
C PRO A 340 -9.10 -40.40 -5.28
N ILE A 341 -8.46 -39.33 -4.82
CA ILE A 341 -7.25 -39.42 -3.98
C ILE A 341 -7.63 -39.92 -2.57
N LEU A 342 -8.74 -39.43 -2.02
CA LEU A 342 -9.27 -39.89 -0.74
C LEU A 342 -9.71 -41.36 -0.78
N ALA A 343 -10.35 -41.81 -1.87
CA ALA A 343 -10.73 -43.21 -2.05
C ALA A 343 -9.49 -44.12 -2.13
N GLY A 344 -8.47 -43.73 -2.90
CA GLY A 344 -7.19 -44.45 -2.97
C GLY A 344 -6.48 -44.50 -1.62
N ALA A 345 -6.42 -43.37 -0.91
CA ALA A 345 -5.85 -43.31 0.44
C ALA A 345 -6.64 -44.17 1.44
N GLY A 346 -7.97 -44.26 1.31
CA GLY A 346 -8.81 -45.14 2.11
C GLY A 346 -8.46 -46.62 1.91
N ILE A 347 -8.30 -47.08 0.66
CA ILE A 347 -7.88 -48.46 0.35
C ILE A 347 -6.47 -48.74 0.89
N LEU A 348 -5.52 -47.82 0.69
CA LEU A 348 -4.16 -47.92 1.24
C LEU A 348 -4.18 -47.99 2.77
N GLY A 349 -5.01 -47.16 3.42
CA GLY A 349 -5.18 -47.16 4.87
C GLY A 349 -5.73 -48.49 5.40
N LEU A 350 -6.70 -49.09 4.71
CA LEU A 350 -7.21 -50.43 5.05
C LEU A 350 -6.13 -51.49 4.90
N ALA A 351 -5.36 -51.48 3.82
CA ALA A 351 -4.26 -52.43 3.59
C ALA A 351 -3.18 -52.32 4.67
N LEU A 352 -2.77 -51.10 5.01
CA LEU A 352 -1.82 -50.84 6.10
C LEU A 352 -2.38 -51.26 7.47
N GLY A 353 -3.66 -51.00 7.73
CA GLY A 353 -4.34 -51.40 8.96
C GLY A 353 -4.37 -52.91 9.15
N LEU A 354 -4.70 -53.67 8.10
CA LEU A 354 -4.66 -55.13 8.11
C LEU A 354 -3.22 -55.66 8.26
N GLY A 355 -2.24 -55.06 7.59
CA GLY A 355 -0.83 -55.43 7.73
C GLY A 355 -0.26 -55.17 9.13
N ALA A 356 -0.74 -54.14 9.81
CA ALA A 356 -0.34 -53.79 11.17
C ALA A 356 -0.95 -54.71 12.24
N GLN A 357 -2.03 -55.45 11.95
CA GLN A 357 -2.63 -56.41 12.89
C GLN A 357 -1.63 -57.50 13.30
N ALA A 358 -0.75 -57.91 12.38
CA ALA A 358 0.33 -58.87 12.64
C ALA A 358 1.42 -58.35 13.60
N LEU A 359 1.41 -57.06 13.94
CA LEU A 359 2.33 -56.44 14.89
C LEU A 359 1.72 -56.29 16.32
N ILE A 360 0.39 -56.41 16.43
CA ILE A 360 -0.38 -56.22 17.66
C ILE A 360 -0.78 -57.57 18.28
N ASN A 361 -1.13 -58.53 17.41
CA ASN A 361 -1.26 -59.95 17.76
C ASN A 361 0.11 -60.63 17.80
#